data_AF-A0AAW6I3I3-F1
#
_entry.id   AF-A0AAW6I3I3-F1
#
_cell.length_a   1.000
_cell.length_b   1.000
_cell.length_c   1.000
_cell.angle_alpha   90.00
_cell.angle_beta   90.00
_cell.angle_gamma   90.00
#
_symmetry.space_group_name_H-M   'P 1'
#
loop_
_entity.id
_entity.type
_entity.pdbx_description
1 polymer ?
#
loop_
_entity_poly.entity_id
_entity_poly.type
_entity_poly.pdbx_seq_one_letter_code
_entity_poly.pdbx_strand_id
1 'polypeptide(L)'
;MAGTSFVHTLHAQIPDCVFKTDYRIDPGKKGELSVEIDNLSFFKDDEYTGSFMKGYTLPGLWLQAKAVYYPLEMLKLEAGVHLQRFWGANRYPNMAYQDIAHWKGDQYQKGFHALPWFRAQVALSDHVNIVLGDLYGAANHNLIEPLYNPELNMVADPEMGLQLLYHSRRFDLDAWVNWESFIFRDDVHQEAFTVGLSTRFKFNDPDSRFHFYAPLQALAQHRGGEIDTILTNSVQTLMNGAVGIGGVWNTGHKIFKSVNVELDAAGYYQQAGKLWPFDNGYGVYARASADIYDFRVKTSYWRCHQFISMFGSPFYGAVSTSDEGLTFDDPSCVYFGLEYSRELAKGFSLGIDLDIYEHLPVVFRGTEQDGYKSFAKTSFSAGIYLRVNPSFLIKKF
;
A
#
# COMPACT_ATOMS: atom_id res chain seq x y z
N MET A 1 23.62 20.31 26.85
CA MET A 1 24.12 19.69 25.61
C MET A 1 22.97 18.88 25.03
N ALA A 2 22.24 19.46 24.08
CA ALA A 2 21.13 18.78 23.42
C ALA A 2 21.73 17.84 22.35
N GLY A 3 21.60 16.54 22.57
CA GLY A 3 21.94 15.54 21.56
C GLY A 3 20.81 15.48 20.56
N THR A 4 21.01 16.04 19.38
CA THR A 4 20.20 15.74 18.20
C THR A 4 20.47 14.27 17.84
N SER A 5 19.54 13.39 18.20
CA SER A 5 19.50 12.03 17.65
C SER A 5 19.16 12.15 16.17
N PHE A 6 20.18 12.13 15.32
CA PHE A 6 20.00 11.88 13.90
C PHE A 6 19.43 10.47 13.77
N VAL A 7 18.13 10.38 13.49
CA VAL A 7 17.54 9.15 12.96
C VAL A 7 18.27 8.91 11.64
N HIS A 8 19.10 7.88 11.56
CA HIS A 8 19.66 7.43 10.29
C HIS A 8 18.52 6.76 9.51
N THR A 9 17.70 7.56 8.85
CA THR A 9 16.69 7.03 7.93
C THR A 9 17.43 6.32 6.80
N LEU A 10 17.21 5.01 6.66
CA LEU A 10 17.81 4.21 5.60
C LEU A 10 17.16 4.60 4.26
N HIS A 11 17.77 5.54 3.53
CA HIS A 11 17.30 6.06 2.24
C HIS A 11 17.43 5.11 1.03
N ALA A 12 17.53 3.79 1.26
CA ALA A 12 17.75 2.81 0.20
C ALA A 12 16.46 2.11 -0.29
N GLN A 13 15.29 2.51 0.24
CA GLN A 13 14.01 1.90 -0.08
C GLN A 13 13.15 2.90 -0.84
N ILE A 14 12.60 2.48 -1.99
CA ILE A 14 11.65 3.30 -2.75
C ILE A 14 10.46 3.75 -1.88
N PRO A 15 9.86 2.89 -1.02
CA PRO A 15 8.78 3.34 -0.16
C PRO A 15 9.15 4.54 0.71
N ASP A 16 10.34 4.54 1.31
CA ASP A 16 10.75 5.60 2.24
C ASP A 16 11.15 6.90 1.52
N CYS A 17 11.76 6.81 0.34
CA CYS A 17 12.24 7.96 -0.41
C CYS A 17 11.19 8.56 -1.36
N VAL A 18 10.31 7.72 -1.90
CA VAL A 18 9.40 8.08 -3.00
C VAL A 18 7.94 8.03 -2.55
N PHE A 19 7.47 6.99 -1.87
CA PHE A 19 6.01 6.85 -1.66
C PHE A 19 5.49 7.45 -0.36
N LYS A 20 6.23 7.31 0.74
CA LYS A 20 5.76 7.72 2.07
C LYS A 20 5.79 9.22 2.27
N THR A 21 4.83 9.71 3.04
CA THR A 21 4.79 11.10 3.50
C THR A 21 5.03 11.15 5.01
N ASP A 22 5.88 12.07 5.48
CA ASP A 22 6.07 12.26 6.91
C ASP A 22 4.81 12.89 7.53
N TYR A 23 4.29 12.25 8.57
CA TYR A 23 3.16 12.75 9.33
C TYR A 23 3.57 13.58 10.54
N ARG A 24 4.86 13.66 10.92
CA ARG A 24 5.27 14.43 12.10
C ARG A 24 4.93 15.91 11.95
N ILE A 25 4.23 16.44 12.95
CA ILE A 25 3.99 17.88 13.06
C ILE A 25 5.26 18.53 13.61
N ASP A 26 5.69 19.63 12.99
CA ASP A 26 6.76 20.47 13.49
C ASP A 26 6.17 21.66 14.28
N PRO A 27 6.29 21.68 15.62
CA PRO A 27 5.79 22.78 16.44
C PRO A 27 6.35 24.16 16.05
N GLY A 28 7.57 24.21 15.49
CA GLY A 28 8.21 25.44 15.04
C GLY A 28 7.50 26.15 13.89
N LYS A 29 6.64 25.41 13.16
CA LYS A 29 5.82 25.92 12.06
C LYS A 29 4.53 26.60 12.51
N LYS A 30 4.25 26.70 13.82
CA LYS A 30 3.06 27.41 14.32
C LYS A 30 2.91 28.78 13.64
N GLY A 31 1.71 29.04 13.13
CA GLY A 31 1.34 30.23 12.39
C GLY A 31 1.77 30.22 10.92
N GLU A 32 2.44 29.19 10.41
CA GLU A 32 2.86 29.12 9.01
C GLU A 32 1.74 28.60 8.10
N LEU A 33 1.47 29.36 7.05
CA LEU A 33 0.66 28.98 5.90
C LEU A 33 1.60 28.81 4.69
N SER A 34 1.60 27.62 4.09
CA SER A 34 2.36 27.30 2.90
C SER A 34 1.47 26.74 1.79
N VAL A 35 1.99 26.76 0.56
CA VAL A 35 1.45 25.97 -0.56
C VAL A 35 2.43 24.84 -0.84
N GLU A 36 1.91 23.62 -0.88
CA GLU A 36 2.64 22.40 -1.21
C GLU A 36 2.13 21.84 -2.53
N ILE A 37 3.06 21.39 -3.37
CA ILE A 37 2.78 20.70 -4.62
C ILE A 37 3.43 19.33 -4.50
N ASP A 38 2.66 18.28 -4.28
CA ASP A 38 3.17 16.90 -4.19
C ASP A 38 2.81 16.16 -5.48
N ASN A 39 3.82 15.64 -6.18
CA ASN A 39 3.64 14.92 -7.44
C ASN A 39 4.43 13.63 -7.39
N LEU A 40 3.80 12.56 -7.87
CA LEU A 40 4.48 11.36 -8.28
C LEU A 40 4.28 11.17 -9.78
N SER A 41 5.36 11.23 -10.54
CA SER A 41 5.38 10.83 -11.94
C SER A 41 5.96 9.42 -12.04
N PHE A 42 5.32 8.56 -12.82
CA PHE A 42 5.69 7.15 -12.87
C PHE A 42 5.54 6.56 -14.28
N PHE A 43 6.40 5.59 -14.57
CA PHE A 43 6.28 4.70 -15.70
C PHE A 43 6.64 3.31 -15.21
N LYS A 44 5.65 2.42 -15.16
CA LYS A 44 5.84 1.02 -14.77
C LYS A 44 5.35 0.13 -15.90
N ASP A 45 6.15 -0.85 -16.27
CA ASP A 45 5.84 -1.83 -17.29
C ASP A 45 5.86 -3.22 -16.67
N ASP A 46 4.73 -3.90 -16.76
CA ASP A 46 4.46 -5.18 -16.13
C ASP A 46 4.23 -6.25 -17.20
N GLU A 47 5.27 -7.03 -17.48
CA GLU A 47 5.23 -8.14 -18.44
C GLU A 47 5.00 -9.46 -17.72
N TYR A 48 3.71 -9.77 -17.57
CA TYR A 48 3.26 -10.97 -16.86
C TYR A 48 2.92 -12.11 -17.81
N THR A 49 3.42 -13.31 -17.49
CA THR A 49 3.15 -14.52 -18.26
C THR A 49 2.33 -15.52 -17.44
N GLY A 50 1.46 -16.25 -18.15
CA GLY A 50 0.62 -17.28 -17.54
C GLY A 50 -0.81 -16.82 -17.27
N SER A 51 -1.45 -17.52 -16.34
CA SER A 51 -2.88 -17.40 -16.06
C SER A 51 -3.17 -16.75 -14.71
N PHE A 52 -2.17 -16.21 -14.00
CA PHE A 52 -2.43 -15.52 -12.72
C PHE A 52 -3.08 -14.15 -12.97
N MET A 53 -2.46 -13.34 -13.82
CA MET A 53 -2.91 -12.01 -14.24
C MET A 53 -2.30 -11.64 -15.59
N LYS A 54 -2.91 -10.70 -16.33
CA LYS A 54 -2.36 -10.20 -17.59
C LYS A 54 -1.41 -9.02 -17.33
N GLY A 55 -0.39 -8.89 -18.18
CA GLY A 55 0.53 -7.75 -18.17
C GLY A 55 -0.13 -6.46 -18.67
N TYR A 56 0.44 -5.32 -18.29
CA TYR A 56 0.00 -3.97 -18.63
C TYR A 56 1.12 -2.96 -18.39
N THR A 57 0.93 -1.73 -18.86
CA THR A 57 1.87 -0.63 -18.62
C THR A 57 1.12 0.53 -18.00
N LEU A 58 1.70 1.13 -16.96
CA LEU A 58 1.20 2.29 -16.23
C LEU A 58 2.07 3.53 -16.49
N PRO A 59 1.93 4.21 -17.65
CA PRO A 59 2.51 5.53 -17.83
C PRO A 59 1.57 6.56 -17.21
N GLY A 60 1.99 7.29 -16.18
CA GLY A 60 1.10 8.25 -15.53
C GLY A 60 1.73 9.18 -14.52
N LEU A 61 0.87 9.94 -13.87
CA LEU A 61 1.20 10.76 -12.71
C LEU A 61 -0.04 11.02 -11.85
N TRP A 62 0.21 11.35 -10.59
CA TRP A 62 -0.75 12.10 -9.78
C TRP A 62 -0.12 13.38 -9.23
N LEU A 63 -0.96 14.38 -8.96
CA LEU A 63 -0.59 15.70 -8.46
C LEU A 63 -1.54 16.12 -7.34
N GLN A 64 -1.00 16.53 -6.20
CA GLN A 64 -1.72 17.16 -5.11
C GLN A 64 -1.25 18.62 -4.99
N ALA A 65 -2.16 19.57 -5.19
CA ALA A 65 -1.91 20.98 -4.95
C ALA A 65 -2.71 21.42 -3.74
N LYS A 66 -2.04 21.82 -2.65
CA LYS A 66 -2.68 22.06 -1.36
C LYS A 66 -2.09 23.24 -0.58
N ALA A 67 -2.97 23.95 0.12
CA ALA A 67 -2.58 24.87 1.19
C ALA A 67 -2.38 24.06 2.47
N VAL A 68 -1.30 24.32 3.20
CA VAL A 68 -0.97 23.69 4.48
C VAL A 68 -0.82 24.75 5.53
N TYR A 69 -1.56 24.62 6.63
CA TYR A 69 -1.58 25.61 7.71
C TYR A 69 -1.37 24.95 9.07
N TYR A 70 -0.51 25.55 9.89
CA TYR A 70 -0.22 25.13 11.26
C TYR A 70 -0.80 26.13 12.27
N PRO A 71 -2.12 26.14 12.53
CA PRO A 71 -2.72 27.10 13.46
C PRO A 71 -2.20 26.98 14.90
N LEU A 72 -1.81 25.78 15.33
CA LEU A 72 -1.28 25.47 16.66
C LEU A 72 -0.06 24.58 16.52
N GLU A 73 0.76 24.48 17.58
CA GLU A 73 1.95 23.61 17.62
C GLU A 73 1.63 22.11 17.43
N MET A 74 0.37 21.74 17.69
CA MET A 74 -0.15 20.37 17.64
C MET A 74 -1.14 20.13 16.50
N LEU A 75 -1.44 21.13 15.65
CA LEU A 75 -2.50 21.05 14.65
C LEU A 75 -1.98 21.41 13.26
N LYS A 76 -2.17 20.52 12.30
CA LYS A 76 -1.87 20.71 10.87
C LYS A 76 -3.16 20.54 10.07
N LEU A 77 -3.47 21.53 9.23
CA LEU A 77 -4.62 21.51 8.33
C LEU A 77 -4.12 21.56 6.88
N GLU A 78 -4.69 20.72 6.01
CA GLU A 78 -4.43 20.72 4.58
C GLU A 78 -5.76 20.86 3.82
N ALA A 79 -5.76 21.67 2.76
CA ALA A 79 -6.90 21.83 1.86
C ALA A 79 -6.43 22.03 0.42
N GLY A 80 -6.99 21.28 -0.52
CA GLY A 80 -6.51 21.25 -1.90
C GLY A 80 -7.27 20.32 -2.81
N VAL A 81 -6.57 19.86 -3.85
CA VAL A 81 -7.09 18.92 -4.86
C VAL A 81 -6.05 17.83 -5.16
N HIS A 82 -6.53 16.62 -5.41
CA HIS A 82 -5.77 15.51 -5.98
C HIS A 82 -6.19 15.30 -7.45
N LEU A 83 -5.21 15.14 -8.34
CA LEU A 83 -5.41 14.97 -9.78
C LEU A 83 -4.58 13.78 -10.27
N GLN A 84 -5.20 12.71 -10.74
CA GLN A 84 -4.52 11.53 -11.31
C GLN A 84 -4.75 11.44 -12.82
N ARG A 85 -3.73 10.97 -13.55
CA ARG A 85 -3.82 10.74 -14.99
C ARG A 85 -2.87 9.65 -15.47
N PHE A 86 -3.38 8.79 -16.35
CA PHE A 86 -2.58 7.88 -17.16
C PHE A 86 -2.51 8.39 -18.60
N TRP A 87 -1.32 8.31 -19.21
CA TRP A 87 -1.12 8.75 -20.59
C TRP A 87 -1.76 7.77 -21.58
N GLY A 88 -2.55 8.28 -22.53
CA GLY A 88 -3.25 7.45 -23.52
C GLY A 88 -4.60 6.88 -23.06
N ALA A 89 -4.97 7.03 -21.79
CA ALA A 89 -6.28 6.63 -21.28
C ALA A 89 -7.34 7.74 -21.49
N ASN A 90 -8.57 7.34 -21.84
CA ASN A 90 -9.71 8.24 -22.04
C ASN A 90 -10.90 7.96 -21.09
N ARG A 91 -10.80 6.92 -20.25
CA ARG A 91 -11.75 6.55 -19.20
C ARG A 91 -10.93 6.02 -18.02
N TYR A 92 -11.28 6.45 -16.81
CA TYR A 92 -10.66 6.00 -15.57
C TYR A 92 -11.64 5.10 -14.82
N PRO A 93 -11.21 3.95 -14.28
CA PRO A 93 -11.95 3.33 -13.20
C PRO A 93 -11.93 4.30 -12.00
N ASN A 94 -13.07 4.50 -11.35
CA ASN A 94 -13.17 5.28 -10.10
C ASN A 94 -12.61 4.51 -8.87
N MET A 95 -11.77 3.50 -9.11
CA MET A 95 -11.17 2.60 -8.13
C MET A 95 -9.81 2.12 -8.65
N ALA A 96 -9.04 1.46 -7.79
CA ALA A 96 -7.75 0.87 -8.16
C ALA A 96 -7.86 0.02 -9.43
N TYR A 97 -6.82 0.07 -10.28
CA TYR A 97 -6.76 -0.61 -11.58
C TYR A 97 -7.04 -2.13 -11.51
N GLN A 98 -6.82 -2.74 -10.34
CA GLN A 98 -7.06 -4.16 -10.05
C GLN A 98 -8.03 -4.32 -8.86
N ASP A 99 -9.20 -3.69 -8.91
CA ASP A 99 -10.24 -3.96 -7.92
C ASP A 99 -10.53 -5.48 -7.90
N ILE A 100 -10.30 -6.06 -6.73
CA ILE A 100 -10.27 -7.49 -6.47
C ILE A 100 -11.70 -8.05 -6.47
N ALA A 101 -12.74 -7.23 -6.52
CA ALA A 101 -14.09 -7.73 -6.62
C ALA A 101 -14.92 -6.81 -7.51
N HIS A 102 -15.44 -7.36 -8.61
CA HIS A 102 -16.33 -6.66 -9.54
C HIS A 102 -17.21 -5.61 -8.84
N TRP A 103 -16.84 -4.34 -8.95
CA TRP A 103 -17.79 -3.25 -8.91
C TRP A 103 -17.53 -2.28 -10.07
N LYS A 104 -18.58 -2.15 -10.89
CA LYS A 104 -18.66 -1.29 -12.07
C LYS A 104 -19.43 -0.04 -11.69
N GLY A 105 -18.74 0.97 -11.17
CA GLY A 105 -19.28 2.32 -11.23
C GLY A 105 -19.33 2.77 -12.69
N ASP A 106 -20.50 3.12 -13.22
CA ASP A 106 -20.64 3.75 -14.55
C ASP A 106 -20.04 5.18 -14.61
N GLN A 107 -19.37 5.58 -13.53
CA GLN A 107 -18.71 6.85 -13.38
C GLN A 107 -17.28 6.72 -13.89
N TYR A 108 -17.02 7.32 -15.05
CA TYR A 108 -15.67 7.54 -15.55
C TYR A 108 -15.46 9.04 -15.72
N GLN A 109 -14.31 9.53 -15.29
CA GLN A 109 -13.89 10.90 -15.58
C GLN A 109 -13.14 10.93 -16.92
N LYS A 110 -13.17 12.08 -17.60
CA LYS A 110 -12.35 12.37 -18.78
C LYS A 110 -11.32 13.42 -18.40
N GLY A 111 -10.07 13.28 -18.84
CA GLY A 111 -9.03 14.25 -18.54
C GLY A 111 -8.22 13.88 -17.31
N PHE A 112 -8.43 14.53 -16.17
CA PHE A 112 -7.85 14.13 -14.88
C PHE A 112 -8.94 13.50 -14.03
N HIS A 113 -8.62 12.44 -13.29
CA HIS A 113 -9.43 11.99 -12.16
C HIS A 113 -9.18 12.95 -11.00
N ALA A 114 -10.16 13.79 -10.69
CA ALA A 114 -10.03 14.89 -9.75
C ALA A 114 -10.84 14.62 -8.48
N LEU A 115 -10.16 14.69 -7.34
CA LEU A 115 -10.74 14.47 -6.01
C LEU A 115 -10.39 15.66 -5.09
N PRO A 116 -11.30 16.05 -4.17
CA PRO A 116 -10.96 17.00 -3.13
C PRO A 116 -9.86 16.45 -2.21
N TRP A 117 -9.05 17.32 -1.63
CA TRP A 117 -8.05 16.97 -0.62
C TRP A 117 -8.28 17.80 0.64
N PHE A 118 -8.62 17.18 1.76
CA PHE A 118 -8.81 17.81 3.06
C PHE A 118 -8.24 16.92 4.15
N ARG A 119 -7.30 17.46 4.93
CA ARG A 119 -6.74 16.75 6.08
C ARG A 119 -6.74 17.64 7.31
N ALA A 120 -7.27 17.14 8.41
CA ALA A 120 -7.04 17.71 9.72
C ALA A 120 -6.26 16.71 10.57
N GLN A 121 -5.08 17.11 11.04
CA GLN A 121 -4.23 16.28 11.88
C GLN A 121 -3.96 16.96 13.22
N VAL A 122 -4.16 16.20 14.31
CA VAL A 122 -3.89 16.64 15.68
C VAL A 122 -2.87 15.70 16.33
N ALA A 123 -1.74 16.25 16.79
CA ALA A 123 -0.78 15.55 17.66
C ALA A 123 -1.19 15.72 19.13
N LEU A 124 -1.91 14.75 19.69
CA LEU A 124 -2.34 14.79 21.10
C LEU A 124 -1.17 14.66 22.09
N SER A 125 -0.06 14.08 21.63
CA SER A 125 1.23 14.01 22.33
C SER A 125 2.34 13.73 21.31
N ASP A 126 3.59 13.67 21.75
CA ASP A 126 4.73 13.23 20.92
C ASP A 126 4.56 11.80 20.37
N HIS A 127 3.62 11.02 20.94
CA HIS A 127 3.37 9.63 20.58
C HIS A 127 2.07 9.40 19.82
N VAL A 128 1.07 10.30 19.91
CA VAL A 128 -0.30 10.04 19.44
C VAL A 128 -0.72 11.10 18.42
N ASN A 129 -1.08 10.67 17.22
CA ASN A 129 -1.68 11.53 16.20
C ASN A 129 -3.05 10.98 15.78
N ILE A 130 -4.00 11.88 15.60
CA ILE A 130 -5.30 11.59 14.99
C ILE A 130 -5.39 12.37 13.69
N VAL A 131 -5.86 11.71 12.63
CA VAL A 131 -6.03 12.27 11.29
C VAL A 131 -7.49 12.08 10.87
N LEU A 132 -8.09 13.14 10.34
CA LEU A 132 -9.45 13.17 9.79
C LEU A 132 -9.40 13.69 8.35
N GLY A 133 -10.22 13.11 7.47
CA GLY A 133 -10.22 13.40 6.04
C GLY A 133 -9.20 12.51 5.31
N ASP A 134 -8.42 13.04 4.37
CA ASP A 134 -7.39 12.29 3.64
C ASP A 134 -6.32 11.73 4.59
N LEU A 135 -6.09 10.43 4.52
CA LEU A 135 -5.24 9.66 5.42
C LEU A 135 -3.79 9.64 4.94
N TYR A 136 -2.86 9.34 5.84
CA TYR A 136 -1.52 8.91 5.43
C TYR A 136 -1.61 7.44 5.00
N GLY A 137 -2.10 7.22 3.79
CA GLY A 137 -2.45 5.91 3.23
C GLY A 137 -1.34 5.21 2.44
N ALA A 138 -1.70 4.12 1.76
CA ALA A 138 -0.79 3.36 0.89
C ALA A 138 0.51 2.90 1.58
N ALA A 139 1.69 3.23 1.03
CA ALA A 139 2.98 2.81 1.60
C ALA A 139 3.18 3.24 3.07
N ASN A 140 2.49 4.28 3.53
CA ASN A 140 2.54 4.72 4.93
C ASN A 140 2.05 3.64 5.91
N HIS A 141 1.14 2.75 5.51
CA HIS A 141 0.61 1.68 6.35
C HIS A 141 1.62 0.55 6.61
N ASN A 142 2.71 0.45 5.84
CA ASN A 142 3.74 -0.58 5.97
C ASN A 142 3.21 -2.03 5.92
N LEU A 143 2.14 -2.27 5.15
CA LEU A 143 1.59 -3.60 4.94
C LEU A 143 2.51 -4.47 4.07
N ILE A 144 2.49 -5.79 4.28
CA ILE A 144 3.23 -6.74 3.44
C ILE A 144 2.56 -6.89 2.06
N GLU A 145 3.36 -7.19 1.03
CA GLU A 145 2.87 -7.29 -0.36
C GLU A 145 1.70 -8.25 -0.59
N PRO A 146 1.62 -9.43 0.08
CA PRO A 146 0.45 -10.30 -0.02
C PRO A 146 -0.86 -9.66 0.48
N LEU A 147 -0.78 -8.60 1.29
CA LEU A 147 -1.92 -7.88 1.85
C LEU A 147 -2.20 -6.57 1.09
N TYR A 148 -1.15 -5.89 0.58
CA TYR A 148 -1.27 -4.58 -0.06
C TYR A 148 -0.20 -4.37 -1.14
N ASN A 149 -0.62 -4.13 -2.38
CA ASN A 149 0.26 -4.02 -3.52
C ASN A 149 0.94 -2.64 -3.53
N PRO A 150 2.29 -2.54 -3.63
CA PRO A 150 2.99 -1.27 -3.76
C PRO A 150 2.50 -0.41 -4.93
N GLU A 151 1.95 -1.00 -5.99
CA GLU A 151 1.37 -0.25 -7.13
C GLU A 151 0.20 0.64 -6.74
N LEU A 152 -0.49 0.37 -5.63
CA LEU A 152 -1.59 1.20 -5.14
C LEU A 152 -1.13 2.63 -4.81
N ASN A 153 0.16 2.87 -4.55
CA ASN A 153 0.72 4.22 -4.43
C ASN A 153 0.59 5.06 -5.71
N MET A 154 0.38 4.41 -6.87
CA MET A 154 0.22 5.06 -8.16
C MET A 154 -1.22 5.06 -8.64
N VAL A 155 -1.94 3.95 -8.40
CA VAL A 155 -3.23 3.67 -9.05
C VAL A 155 -4.45 3.85 -8.15
N ALA A 156 -4.31 3.80 -6.82
CA ALA A 156 -5.46 3.93 -5.92
C ALA A 156 -5.85 5.40 -5.71
N ASP A 157 -7.14 5.61 -5.46
CA ASP A 157 -7.63 6.89 -4.96
C ASP A 157 -7.07 7.13 -3.54
N PRO A 158 -6.86 8.40 -3.13
CA PRO A 158 -6.52 8.74 -1.76
C PRO A 158 -7.51 8.15 -0.76
N GLU A 159 -6.97 7.49 0.26
CA GLU A 159 -7.78 6.97 1.36
C GLU A 159 -8.31 8.13 2.22
N MET A 160 -9.59 8.09 2.61
CA MET A 160 -10.25 9.15 3.37
C MET A 160 -11.10 8.60 4.52
N GLY A 161 -11.00 9.21 5.70
CA GLY A 161 -11.79 8.81 6.86
C GLY A 161 -11.14 9.21 8.18
N LEU A 162 -10.81 8.21 9.00
CA LEU A 162 -10.20 8.38 10.33
C LEU A 162 -8.96 7.50 10.44
N GLN A 163 -7.86 8.05 10.95
CA GLN A 163 -6.63 7.31 11.26
C GLN A 163 -6.06 7.70 12.62
N LEU A 164 -5.63 6.69 13.37
CA LEU A 164 -4.92 6.80 14.64
C LEU A 164 -3.50 6.27 14.44
N LEU A 165 -2.52 7.15 14.66
CA LEU A 165 -1.10 6.80 14.63
C LEU A 165 -0.54 6.87 16.05
N TYR A 166 0.14 5.81 16.46
CA TYR A 166 0.87 5.76 17.72
C TYR A 166 2.31 5.29 17.51
N HIS A 167 3.27 6.06 18.00
CA HIS A 167 4.69 5.74 17.90
C HIS A 167 5.32 5.67 19.28
N SER A 168 5.98 4.56 19.61
CA SER A 168 6.72 4.42 20.86
C SER A 168 7.99 3.59 20.68
N ARG A 169 8.79 3.54 21.76
CA ARG A 169 9.97 2.66 21.82
C ARG A 169 9.60 1.17 21.74
N ARG A 170 8.41 0.77 22.20
CA ARG A 170 8.00 -0.64 22.29
C ARG A 170 7.19 -1.12 21.11
N PHE A 171 6.41 -0.24 20.49
CA PHE A 171 5.66 -0.58 19.29
C PHE A 171 5.24 0.67 18.51
N ASP A 172 4.98 0.45 17.22
CA ASP A 172 4.27 1.38 16.35
C ASP A 172 2.89 0.82 16.04
N LEU A 173 1.91 1.70 15.89
CA LEU A 173 0.53 1.37 15.56
C LEU A 173 0.01 2.38 14.53
N ASP A 174 -0.59 1.87 13.48
CA ASP A 174 -1.40 2.57 12.51
C ASP A 174 -2.74 1.84 12.41
N ALA A 175 -3.83 2.50 12.80
CA ALA A 175 -5.18 1.97 12.70
C ALA A 175 -6.05 2.98 11.96
N TRP A 176 -6.80 2.52 10.97
CA TRP A 176 -7.57 3.42 10.12
C TRP A 176 -8.89 2.84 9.63
N VAL A 177 -9.77 3.74 9.22
CA VAL A 177 -10.97 3.46 8.45
C VAL A 177 -10.91 4.33 7.20
N ASN A 178 -10.78 3.68 6.05
CA ASN A 178 -10.94 4.29 4.73
C ASN A 178 -12.39 4.12 4.29
N TRP A 179 -13.11 5.22 4.15
CA TRP A 179 -14.50 5.25 3.74
C TRP A 179 -14.60 5.47 2.22
N GLU A 180 -15.00 4.44 1.50
CA GLU A 180 -14.93 4.39 0.03
C GLU A 180 -16.25 4.81 -0.62
N SER A 181 -17.38 4.44 0.00
CA SER A 181 -18.72 4.72 -0.49
C SER A 181 -19.69 4.89 0.68
N PHE A 182 -20.32 6.06 0.79
CA PHE A 182 -21.36 6.37 1.76
C PHE A 182 -22.74 6.29 1.10
N ILE A 183 -23.75 5.78 1.81
CA ILE A 183 -25.12 5.66 1.30
C ILE A 183 -26.11 6.42 2.18
N PHE A 184 -27.13 6.99 1.55
CA PHE A 184 -28.37 7.41 2.18
C PHE A 184 -29.46 6.35 1.96
N ARG A 185 -30.59 6.52 2.66
CA ARG A 185 -31.76 5.65 2.49
C ARG A 185 -32.26 5.69 1.05
N ASP A 186 -32.55 4.51 0.49
CA ASP A 186 -33.04 4.31 -0.89
C ASP A 186 -31.99 4.62 -2.00
N ASP A 187 -30.71 4.78 -1.65
CA ASP A 187 -29.62 4.80 -2.64
C ASP A 187 -29.49 3.43 -3.33
N VAL A 188 -29.02 3.43 -4.58
CA VAL A 188 -28.97 2.24 -5.47
C VAL A 188 -27.56 1.65 -5.62
N HIS A 189 -26.66 1.99 -4.70
CA HIS A 189 -25.30 1.46 -4.64
C HIS A 189 -24.96 1.06 -3.21
N GLN A 190 -23.98 0.18 -3.04
CA GLN A 190 -23.60 -0.34 -1.73
C GLN A 190 -22.72 0.64 -0.95
N GLU A 191 -22.84 0.59 0.38
CA GLU A 191 -21.86 1.16 1.31
C GLU A 191 -20.57 0.34 1.19
N ALA A 192 -19.43 1.01 1.22
CA ALA A 192 -18.14 0.35 1.22
C ALA A 192 -17.14 1.11 2.10
N PHE A 193 -16.45 0.38 2.96
CA PHE A 193 -15.34 0.91 3.75
C PHE A 193 -14.34 -0.19 4.09
N THR A 194 -13.09 0.22 4.25
CA THR A 194 -11.98 -0.64 4.65
C THR A 194 -11.48 -0.23 6.02
N VAL A 195 -11.39 -1.18 6.94
CA VAL A 195 -10.73 -1.01 8.24
C VAL A 195 -9.37 -1.67 8.18
N GLY A 196 -8.34 -0.96 8.63
CA GLY A 196 -6.97 -1.43 8.64
C GLY A 196 -6.29 -1.30 10.00
N LEU A 197 -5.34 -2.20 10.23
CA LEU A 197 -4.46 -2.22 11.37
C LEU A 197 -3.07 -2.65 10.91
N SER A 198 -2.04 -1.90 11.28
CA SER A 198 -0.64 -2.25 11.10
C SER A 198 0.12 -1.92 12.36
N THR A 199 0.69 -2.93 13.00
CA THR A 199 1.43 -2.80 14.25
C THR A 199 2.77 -3.51 14.13
N ARG A 200 3.82 -2.92 14.71
CA ARG A 200 5.13 -3.55 14.85
C ARG A 200 5.59 -3.49 16.29
N PHE A 201 5.62 -4.64 16.96
CA PHE A 201 6.20 -4.78 18.30
C PHE A 201 7.71 -4.85 18.20
N LYS A 202 8.42 -3.98 18.92
CA LYS A 202 9.88 -3.85 18.93
C LYS A 202 10.43 -4.53 20.17
N PHE A 203 11.27 -5.54 19.99
CA PHE A 203 11.90 -6.24 21.12
C PHE A 203 13.12 -5.50 21.65
N ASN A 204 13.72 -4.65 20.82
CA ASN A 204 14.83 -3.79 21.18
C ASN A 204 14.88 -2.56 20.27
N ASP A 205 15.86 -1.68 20.52
CA ASP A 205 16.01 -0.43 19.77
C ASP A 205 16.25 -0.69 18.27
N PRO A 206 15.48 -0.08 17.35
CA PRO A 206 15.68 -0.20 15.90
C PRO A 206 17.09 0.13 15.41
N ASP A 207 17.82 1.00 16.12
CA ASP A 207 19.18 1.41 15.78
C ASP A 207 20.25 0.43 16.32
N SER A 208 19.84 -0.61 17.05
CA SER A 208 20.76 -1.64 17.55
C SER A 208 21.42 -2.39 16.39
N ARG A 209 22.65 -2.90 16.61
CA ARG A 209 23.33 -3.79 15.63
C ARG A 209 22.44 -4.94 15.15
N PHE A 210 21.70 -5.56 16.06
CA PHE A 210 20.66 -6.53 15.73
C PHE A 210 19.35 -6.04 16.30
N HIS A 211 18.36 -5.78 15.46
CA HIS A 211 17.02 -5.38 15.85
C HIS A 211 16.03 -6.50 15.54
N PHE A 212 15.15 -6.82 16.49
CA PHE A 212 14.11 -7.83 16.34
C PHE A 212 12.74 -7.23 16.60
N TYR A 213 11.76 -7.70 15.83
CA TYR A 213 10.39 -7.23 15.92
C TYR A 213 9.38 -8.32 15.52
N ALA A 214 8.11 -8.08 15.84
CA ALA A 214 6.99 -8.88 15.36
C ALA A 214 5.92 -7.96 14.75
N PRO A 215 5.60 -8.09 13.46
CA PRO A 215 4.45 -7.42 12.85
C PRO A 215 3.12 -8.12 13.19
N LEU A 216 2.06 -7.32 13.28
CA LEU A 216 0.67 -7.75 13.26
C LEU A 216 -0.10 -6.82 12.33
N GLN A 217 -0.76 -7.38 11.32
CA GLN A 217 -1.48 -6.65 10.29
C GLN A 217 -2.87 -7.23 10.09
N ALA A 218 -3.85 -6.37 9.87
CA ALA A 218 -5.20 -6.78 9.53
C ALA A 218 -5.85 -5.76 8.59
N LEU A 219 -6.64 -6.26 7.66
CA LEU A 219 -7.47 -5.51 6.75
C LEU A 219 -8.83 -6.18 6.70
N ALA A 220 -9.90 -5.39 6.75
CA ALA A 220 -11.26 -5.86 6.56
C ALA A 220 -12.02 -4.87 5.68
N GLN A 221 -12.45 -5.30 4.50
CA GLN A 221 -13.35 -4.52 3.65
C GLN A 221 -14.78 -4.99 3.88
N HIS A 222 -15.63 -4.05 4.24
CA HIS A 222 -17.06 -4.24 4.30
C HIS A 222 -17.69 -3.68 3.04
N ARG A 223 -18.57 -4.47 2.39
CA ARG A 223 -19.44 -4.03 1.30
C ARG A 223 -20.87 -4.45 1.63
N GLY A 224 -21.79 -3.52 1.79
CA GLY A 224 -23.15 -3.85 2.22
C GLY A 224 -24.07 -2.65 2.44
N GLY A 225 -25.26 -2.90 2.97
CA GLY A 225 -26.21 -1.87 3.35
C GLY A 225 -27.54 -2.49 3.78
N GLU A 226 -28.03 -2.16 4.98
CA GLU A 226 -29.35 -2.61 5.49
C GLU A 226 -30.51 -1.75 4.93
N ILE A 227 -30.19 -0.64 4.26
CA ILE A 227 -31.11 0.45 3.87
C ILE A 227 -31.24 0.60 2.33
N ASP A 228 -30.61 -0.29 1.56
CA ASP A 228 -30.65 -0.30 0.08
C ASP A 228 -31.77 -1.25 -0.42
N THR A 229 -32.32 -0.96 -1.59
CA THR A 229 -33.33 -1.74 -2.31
C THR A 229 -32.78 -3.00 -3.00
N ILE A 230 -31.46 -3.24 -2.95
CA ILE A 230 -30.81 -4.43 -3.52
C ILE A 230 -31.10 -5.68 -2.65
N LEU A 231 -32.11 -6.46 -3.05
CA LEU A 231 -32.53 -7.71 -2.38
C LEU A 231 -31.68 -8.95 -2.75
N THR A 232 -30.68 -8.81 -3.62
CA THR A 232 -29.99 -9.97 -4.26
C THR A 232 -28.51 -10.11 -3.96
N ASN A 233 -27.86 -9.14 -3.31
CA ASN A 233 -26.45 -9.23 -2.93
C ASN A 233 -26.34 -9.15 -1.40
N SER A 234 -26.04 -10.29 -0.75
CA SER A 234 -25.79 -10.35 0.69
C SER A 234 -24.61 -9.45 1.06
N VAL A 235 -24.66 -8.84 2.25
CA VAL A 235 -23.54 -8.15 2.89
C VAL A 235 -22.29 -9.03 2.80
N GLN A 236 -21.17 -8.45 2.36
CA GLN A 236 -19.90 -9.14 2.20
C GLN A 236 -18.85 -8.49 3.09
N THR A 237 -18.09 -9.31 3.82
CA THR A 237 -16.92 -8.84 4.53
C THR A 237 -15.74 -9.71 4.13
N LEU A 238 -14.74 -9.08 3.54
CA LEU A 238 -13.48 -9.69 3.14
C LEU A 238 -12.42 -9.31 4.16
N MET A 239 -11.59 -10.26 4.57
CA MET A 239 -10.55 -10.02 5.56
C MET A 239 -9.22 -10.63 5.11
N ASN A 240 -8.14 -9.87 5.27
CA ASN A 240 -6.78 -10.40 5.30
C ASN A 240 -6.12 -10.06 6.62
N GLY A 241 -5.22 -10.92 7.10
CA GLY A 241 -4.38 -10.63 8.24
C GLY A 241 -3.03 -11.30 8.12
N ALA A 242 -2.03 -10.77 8.83
CA ALA A 242 -0.70 -11.36 8.90
C ALA A 242 -0.09 -11.16 10.29
N VAL A 243 0.69 -12.14 10.72
CA VAL A 243 1.53 -12.07 11.91
C VAL A 243 2.88 -12.68 11.60
N GLY A 244 3.95 -12.10 12.13
CA GLY A 244 5.29 -12.57 11.79
C GLY A 244 6.35 -12.30 12.85
N ILE A 245 7.59 -12.60 12.46
CA ILE A 245 8.79 -12.24 13.20
C ILE A 245 9.87 -11.79 12.21
N GLY A 246 10.56 -10.71 12.55
CA GLY A 246 11.59 -10.12 11.72
C GLY A 246 12.85 -9.77 12.50
N GLY A 247 13.96 -9.76 11.78
CA GLY A 247 15.27 -9.37 12.26
C GLY A 247 15.95 -8.44 11.27
N VAL A 248 16.62 -7.40 11.78
CA VAL A 248 17.51 -6.51 11.02
C VAL A 248 18.90 -6.61 11.61
N TRP A 249 19.88 -6.88 10.78
CA TRP A 249 21.28 -6.66 11.08
C TRP A 249 21.71 -5.32 10.52
N ASN A 250 21.85 -4.33 11.40
CA ASN A 250 22.46 -3.04 11.09
C ASN A 250 23.99 -3.19 11.16
N THR A 251 24.66 -3.02 10.04
CA THR A 251 26.09 -3.35 9.92
C THR A 251 26.99 -2.25 10.48
N GLY A 252 26.46 -1.01 10.55
CA GLY A 252 27.23 0.21 10.84
C GLY A 252 28.17 0.64 9.71
N HIS A 253 28.12 -0.02 8.55
CA HIS A 253 28.99 0.27 7.41
C HIS A 253 28.29 1.22 6.42
N LYS A 254 29.07 2.12 5.79
CA LYS A 254 28.52 3.17 4.90
C LYS A 254 27.90 2.63 3.60
N ILE A 255 28.49 1.54 3.07
CA ILE A 255 28.07 0.93 1.80
C ILE A 255 27.03 -0.16 2.08
N PHE A 256 27.44 -1.30 2.63
CA PHE A 256 26.51 -2.35 3.02
C PHE A 256 25.81 -1.96 4.34
N LYS A 257 24.63 -1.35 4.29
CA LYS A 257 24.00 -0.66 5.43
C LYS A 257 23.25 -1.62 6.36
N SER A 258 22.46 -2.54 5.81
CA SER A 258 21.62 -3.44 6.60
C SER A 258 21.29 -4.74 5.84
N VAL A 259 20.91 -5.77 6.60
CA VAL A 259 20.25 -6.98 6.09
C VAL A 259 19.00 -7.22 6.92
N ASN A 260 17.86 -7.45 6.27
CA ASN A 260 16.61 -7.79 6.91
C ASN A 260 16.13 -9.17 6.49
N VAL A 261 15.55 -9.91 7.42
CA VAL A 261 14.84 -11.16 7.19
C VAL A 261 13.54 -11.12 7.98
N GLU A 262 12.43 -11.53 7.37
CA GLU A 262 11.12 -11.59 8.00
C GLU A 262 10.36 -12.82 7.53
N LEU A 263 9.63 -13.45 8.46
CA LEU A 263 8.76 -14.59 8.20
C LEU A 263 7.37 -14.27 8.75
N ASP A 264 6.38 -14.27 7.87
CA ASP A 264 4.99 -13.99 8.18
C ASP A 264 4.10 -15.19 7.84
N ALA A 265 3.11 -15.43 8.68
CA ALA A 265 1.95 -16.23 8.36
C ALA A 265 0.78 -15.27 8.05
N ALA A 266 0.11 -15.48 6.92
CA ALA A 266 -1.01 -14.68 6.48
C ALA A 266 -2.27 -15.53 6.34
N GLY A 267 -3.42 -14.90 6.53
CA GLY A 267 -4.74 -15.52 6.49
C GLY A 267 -5.74 -14.68 5.69
N TYR A 268 -6.67 -15.37 5.06
CA TYR A 268 -7.80 -14.82 4.33
C TYR A 268 -9.10 -15.41 4.87
N TYR A 269 -10.15 -14.60 4.94
CA TYR A 269 -11.50 -15.03 5.28
C TYR A 269 -12.53 -14.17 4.55
N GLN A 270 -13.60 -14.78 4.05
CA GLN A 270 -14.80 -14.08 3.59
C GLN A 270 -16.03 -14.49 4.41
N GLN A 271 -16.83 -13.51 4.80
CA GLN A 271 -18.09 -13.72 5.50
C GLN A 271 -19.27 -13.42 4.58
N ALA A 272 -20.24 -14.34 4.54
CA ALA A 272 -21.56 -14.18 3.93
C ALA A 272 -21.61 -13.85 2.42
N GLY A 273 -20.53 -14.09 1.68
CA GLY A 273 -20.45 -13.89 0.23
C GLY A 273 -20.25 -15.19 -0.57
N LYS A 274 -20.56 -15.13 -1.88
CA LYS A 274 -20.09 -16.11 -2.91
C LYS A 274 -19.21 -15.43 -3.95
N LEU A 275 -18.61 -14.29 -3.56
CA LEU A 275 -17.79 -13.48 -4.44
C LEU A 275 -16.57 -14.28 -4.94
N TRP A 276 -15.99 -15.05 -4.03
CA TRP A 276 -14.81 -15.84 -4.29
C TRP A 276 -15.06 -17.34 -4.09
N PRO A 277 -14.28 -18.20 -4.77
CA PRO A 277 -14.43 -19.65 -4.71
C PRO A 277 -14.01 -20.27 -3.38
N PHE A 278 -13.31 -19.52 -2.51
CA PHE A 278 -12.81 -20.00 -1.22
C PHE A 278 -13.33 -19.13 -0.09
N ASP A 279 -13.76 -19.75 1.02
CA ASP A 279 -14.25 -19.02 2.19
C ASP A 279 -13.14 -18.59 3.15
N ASN A 280 -12.03 -19.31 3.13
CA ASN A 280 -10.84 -19.01 3.93
C ASN A 280 -9.59 -19.60 3.27
N GLY A 281 -8.43 -19.09 3.65
CA GLY A 281 -7.15 -19.57 3.18
C GLY A 281 -6.01 -19.03 4.02
N TYR A 282 -4.81 -19.57 3.80
CA TYR A 282 -3.62 -19.16 4.55
C TYR A 282 -2.37 -19.24 3.68
N GLY A 283 -1.31 -18.54 4.08
CA GLY A 283 -0.03 -18.57 3.39
C GLY A 283 1.14 -18.24 4.30
N VAL A 284 2.33 -18.56 3.83
CA VAL A 284 3.60 -18.25 4.49
C VAL A 284 4.43 -17.39 3.57
N TYR A 285 4.89 -16.26 4.09
CA TYR A 285 5.72 -15.29 3.40
C TYR A 285 7.09 -15.21 4.08
N ALA A 286 8.14 -15.64 3.39
CA ALA A 286 9.51 -15.46 3.84
C ALA A 286 10.17 -14.42 2.95
N ARG A 287 10.67 -13.33 3.52
CA ARG A 287 11.36 -12.28 2.76
C ARG A 287 12.72 -11.95 3.35
N ALA A 288 13.63 -11.56 2.49
CA ALA A 288 14.92 -11.02 2.86
C ALA A 288 15.28 -9.83 1.99
N SER A 289 15.99 -8.86 2.56
CA SER A 289 16.53 -7.73 1.81
C SER A 289 17.89 -7.30 2.34
N ALA A 290 18.69 -6.67 1.48
CA ALA A 290 19.95 -6.05 1.86
C ALA A 290 20.04 -4.65 1.26
N ASP A 291 20.32 -3.66 2.11
CA ASP A 291 20.52 -2.27 1.70
C ASP A 291 22.01 -2.02 1.43
N ILE A 292 22.34 -1.69 0.19
CA ILE A 292 23.71 -1.51 -0.30
C ILE A 292 23.79 -0.14 -0.99
N TYR A 293 24.32 0.84 -0.27
CA TYR A 293 24.40 2.23 -0.72
C TYR A 293 22.99 2.77 -1.03
N ASP A 294 22.73 3.18 -2.27
CA ASP A 294 21.43 3.67 -2.76
C ASP A 294 20.60 2.54 -3.41
N PHE A 295 21.06 1.30 -3.30
CA PHE A 295 20.39 0.12 -3.84
C PHE A 295 19.82 -0.76 -2.72
N ARG A 296 18.75 -1.47 -3.03
CA ARG A 296 18.23 -2.57 -2.24
C ARG A 296 18.07 -3.81 -3.12
N VAL A 297 18.60 -4.93 -2.65
CA VAL A 297 18.32 -6.25 -3.23
C VAL A 297 17.29 -6.91 -2.33
N LYS A 298 16.19 -7.39 -2.91
CA LYS A 298 15.08 -8.02 -2.19
C LYS A 298 14.77 -9.38 -2.81
N THR A 299 14.36 -10.33 -1.98
CA THR A 299 13.88 -11.63 -2.42
C THR A 299 12.84 -12.13 -1.45
N SER A 300 11.89 -12.91 -1.95
CA SER A 300 10.92 -13.57 -1.11
C SER A 300 10.49 -14.92 -1.69
N TYR A 301 9.96 -15.76 -0.80
CA TYR A 301 9.27 -16.98 -1.11
C TYR A 301 7.88 -16.92 -0.50
N TRP A 302 6.88 -17.20 -1.32
CA TRP A 302 5.50 -17.29 -0.91
C TRP A 302 4.93 -18.66 -1.28
N ARG A 303 4.12 -19.22 -0.38
CA ARG A 303 3.26 -20.36 -0.65
C ARG A 303 1.96 -20.20 0.11
N CYS A 304 0.84 -20.47 -0.54
CA CYS A 304 -0.45 -20.41 0.11
C CYS A 304 -1.34 -21.60 -0.22
N HIS A 305 -2.41 -21.76 0.55
CA HIS A 305 -3.52 -22.67 0.32
C HIS A 305 -4.80 -21.84 0.32
N GLN A 306 -5.49 -21.76 -0.82
CA GLN A 306 -6.77 -21.06 -0.97
C GLN A 306 -6.77 -19.57 -0.54
N PHE A 307 -5.59 -18.97 -0.35
CA PHE A 307 -5.49 -17.57 0.06
C PHE A 307 -5.90 -16.65 -1.07
N ILE A 308 -6.68 -15.63 -0.73
CA ILE A 308 -7.04 -14.55 -1.65
C ILE A 308 -6.51 -13.26 -1.05
N SER A 309 -5.70 -12.59 -1.84
CA SER A 309 -5.21 -11.24 -1.55
C SER A 309 -6.33 -10.24 -1.81
N MET A 310 -6.59 -9.32 -0.88
CA MET A 310 -7.66 -8.31 -0.97
C MET A 310 -7.20 -6.97 -1.58
N PHE A 311 -6.00 -6.51 -1.24
CA PHE A 311 -5.37 -5.34 -1.87
C PHE A 311 -3.94 -5.61 -2.35
N GLY A 312 -3.40 -6.80 -2.08
CA GLY A 312 -2.09 -7.26 -2.59
C GLY A 312 -2.15 -7.78 -4.02
N SER A 313 -0.99 -8.09 -4.59
CA SER A 313 -0.93 -8.61 -5.96
C SER A 313 -1.62 -9.98 -6.10
N PRO A 314 -2.38 -10.22 -7.19
CA PRO A 314 -2.93 -11.54 -7.53
C PRO A 314 -1.89 -12.67 -7.58
N PHE A 315 -0.61 -12.34 -7.79
CA PHE A 315 0.49 -13.31 -7.73
C PHE A 315 0.66 -14.02 -6.39
N TYR A 316 0.12 -13.45 -5.31
CA TYR A 316 0.11 -14.06 -3.99
C TYR A 316 -1.20 -14.80 -3.69
N GLY A 317 -2.16 -14.82 -4.62
CA GLY A 317 -3.46 -15.47 -4.47
C GLY A 317 -3.58 -16.85 -5.15
N ALA A 318 -4.63 -17.57 -4.79
CA ALA A 318 -5.01 -18.88 -5.35
C ALA A 318 -6.08 -18.79 -6.45
N VAL A 319 -6.41 -17.58 -6.92
CA VAL A 319 -7.43 -17.34 -7.93
C VAL A 319 -6.82 -16.54 -9.09
N SER A 320 -7.20 -16.88 -10.31
CA SER A 320 -6.84 -16.10 -11.50
C SER A 320 -7.67 -14.83 -11.59
N THR A 321 -7.01 -13.70 -11.88
CA THR A 321 -7.69 -12.47 -12.30
C THR A 321 -7.70 -12.31 -13.82
N SER A 322 -7.04 -13.21 -14.56
CA SER A 322 -7.03 -13.18 -16.03
C SER A 322 -8.05 -14.11 -16.68
N ASP A 323 -8.29 -15.27 -16.07
CA ASP A 323 -9.12 -16.34 -16.61
C ASP A 323 -10.21 -16.66 -15.58
N GLU A 324 -11.45 -16.22 -15.85
CA GLU A 324 -12.58 -16.33 -14.92
C GLU A 324 -12.85 -17.78 -14.51
N GLY A 325 -13.04 -18.01 -13.20
CA GLY A 325 -13.30 -19.34 -12.63
C GLY A 325 -12.07 -20.24 -12.47
N LEU A 326 -10.89 -19.83 -12.96
CA LEU A 326 -9.65 -20.57 -12.78
C LEU A 326 -9.07 -20.35 -11.38
N THR A 327 -8.72 -21.45 -10.71
CA THR A 327 -8.04 -21.45 -9.42
C THR A 327 -6.78 -22.32 -9.46
N PHE A 328 -5.90 -22.11 -8.48
CA PHE A 328 -4.60 -22.76 -8.39
C PHE A 328 -4.50 -23.58 -7.10
N ASP A 329 -4.06 -24.83 -7.22
CA ASP A 329 -3.85 -25.73 -6.09
C ASP A 329 -2.49 -25.45 -5.43
N ASP A 330 -2.51 -24.88 -4.23
CA ASP A 330 -1.32 -24.50 -3.45
C ASP A 330 -0.23 -23.72 -4.22
N PRO A 331 -0.53 -22.57 -4.84
CA PRO A 331 0.45 -21.84 -5.62
C PRO A 331 1.62 -21.37 -4.76
N SER A 332 2.78 -21.25 -5.40
CA SER A 332 3.98 -20.69 -4.78
C SER A 332 4.74 -19.83 -5.78
N CYS A 333 5.41 -18.80 -5.25
CA CYS A 333 6.13 -17.80 -6.01
C CYS A 333 7.48 -17.53 -5.35
N VAL A 334 8.53 -17.46 -6.17
CA VAL A 334 9.83 -16.92 -5.79
C VAL A 334 9.95 -15.54 -6.43
N TYR A 335 10.36 -14.57 -5.63
CA TYR A 335 10.52 -13.19 -6.06
C TYR A 335 11.97 -12.75 -5.89
N PHE A 336 12.44 -11.98 -6.85
CA PHE A 336 13.71 -11.27 -6.78
C PHE A 336 13.51 -9.85 -7.29
N GLY A 337 14.04 -8.87 -6.57
CA GLY A 337 13.93 -7.47 -6.94
C GLY A 337 15.18 -6.67 -6.66
N LEU A 338 15.37 -5.62 -7.45
CA LEU A 338 16.44 -4.64 -7.32
C LEU A 338 15.83 -3.24 -7.37
N GLU A 339 15.98 -2.53 -6.27
CA GLU A 339 15.59 -1.12 -6.16
C GLU A 339 16.83 -0.24 -6.20
N TYR A 340 16.72 0.91 -6.86
CA TYR A 340 17.59 2.06 -6.69
C TYR A 340 16.72 3.23 -6.24
N SER A 341 17.09 3.88 -5.15
CA SER A 341 16.36 5.06 -4.67
C SER A 341 17.32 6.12 -4.16
N ARG A 342 17.05 7.37 -4.53
CA ARG A 342 17.90 8.49 -4.10
C ARG A 342 17.11 9.78 -3.97
N GLU A 343 17.32 10.46 -2.85
CA GLU A 343 16.94 11.87 -2.69
C GLU A 343 17.95 12.74 -3.46
N LEU A 344 17.46 13.42 -4.50
CA LEU A 344 18.27 14.30 -5.36
C LEU A 344 18.49 15.66 -4.69
N ALA A 345 17.46 16.15 -4.01
CA ALA A 345 17.43 17.35 -3.19
C ALA A 345 16.21 17.28 -2.25
N LYS A 346 16.12 18.19 -1.27
CA LYS A 346 14.96 18.25 -0.38
C LYS A 346 13.66 18.39 -1.19
N GLY A 347 12.79 17.39 -1.09
CA GLY A 347 11.53 17.33 -1.82
C GLY A 347 11.63 16.78 -3.25
N PHE A 348 12.77 16.21 -3.65
CA PHE A 348 12.96 15.61 -4.98
C PHE A 348 13.62 14.24 -4.84
N SER A 349 12.90 13.18 -5.23
CA SER A 349 13.38 11.80 -5.09
C SER A 349 13.18 11.01 -6.38
N LEU A 350 14.16 10.19 -6.73
CA LEU A 350 14.11 9.26 -7.85
C LEU A 350 14.10 7.81 -7.32
N GLY A 351 13.23 6.98 -7.89
CA GLY A 351 13.20 5.53 -7.67
C GLY A 351 13.23 4.77 -8.99
N ILE A 352 13.94 3.66 -9.04
CA ILE A 352 13.94 2.69 -10.15
C ILE A 352 13.80 1.31 -9.52
N ASP A 353 12.88 0.51 -10.04
CA ASP A 353 12.52 -0.81 -9.51
C ASP A 353 12.54 -1.83 -10.64
N LEU A 354 13.18 -2.97 -10.40
CA LEU A 354 13.25 -4.09 -11.33
C LEU A 354 12.93 -5.37 -10.56
N ASP A 355 11.83 -6.02 -10.94
CA ASP A 355 11.26 -7.15 -10.22
C ASP A 355 11.07 -8.34 -11.15
N ILE A 356 11.36 -9.53 -10.63
CA ILE A 356 11.18 -10.82 -11.30
C ILE A 356 10.37 -11.71 -10.37
N TYR A 357 9.28 -12.25 -10.89
CA TYR A 357 8.40 -13.20 -10.23
C TYR A 357 8.48 -14.54 -10.96
N GLU A 358 8.85 -15.60 -10.24
CA GLU A 358 8.89 -16.97 -10.74
C GLU A 358 7.80 -17.77 -10.03
N HIS A 359 6.66 -17.96 -10.71
CA HIS A 359 5.63 -18.88 -10.24
C HIS A 359 6.04 -20.31 -10.50
N LEU A 360 6.10 -21.10 -9.44
CA LEU A 360 6.45 -22.52 -9.53
C LEU A 360 5.30 -23.33 -10.17
N PRO A 361 5.59 -24.53 -10.72
CA PRO A 361 4.57 -25.40 -11.31
C PRO A 361 3.37 -25.62 -10.39
N VAL A 362 2.17 -25.34 -10.88
CA VAL A 362 0.93 -25.40 -10.11
C VAL A 362 -0.16 -26.15 -10.86
N VAL A 363 -1.10 -26.76 -10.15
CA VAL A 363 -2.24 -27.46 -10.76
C VAL A 363 -3.42 -26.50 -10.90
N PHE A 364 -3.99 -26.47 -12.09
CA PHE A 364 -5.14 -25.65 -12.45
C PHE A 364 -6.45 -26.34 -12.07
N ARG A 365 -7.45 -25.57 -11.65
CA ARG A 365 -8.76 -26.05 -11.26
C ARG A 365 -9.90 -25.16 -11.79
N GLY A 366 -11.04 -25.76 -12.12
CA GLY A 366 -12.31 -25.04 -12.32
C GLY A 366 -12.65 -24.58 -13.75
N THR A 367 -11.76 -24.75 -14.72
CA THR A 367 -12.02 -24.43 -16.15
C THR A 367 -11.75 -25.65 -17.04
N GLU A 368 -11.72 -25.47 -18.37
CA GLU A 368 -11.35 -26.54 -19.32
C GLU A 368 -9.95 -27.13 -19.07
N GLN A 369 -9.11 -26.44 -18.30
CA GLN A 369 -7.76 -26.87 -17.92
C GLN A 369 -7.73 -27.56 -16.54
N ASP A 370 -8.86 -28.02 -16.01
CA ASP A 370 -8.90 -28.71 -14.71
C ASP A 370 -7.95 -29.92 -14.66
N GLY A 371 -7.12 -29.96 -13.62
CA GLY A 371 -6.09 -30.97 -13.43
C GLY A 371 -4.82 -30.78 -14.27
N TYR A 372 -4.74 -29.76 -15.13
CA TYR A 372 -3.50 -29.42 -15.85
C TYR A 372 -2.44 -28.90 -14.87
N LYS A 373 -1.22 -29.44 -14.96
CA LYS A 373 -0.07 -28.92 -14.22
C LYS A 373 0.75 -27.99 -15.10
N SER A 374 0.84 -26.72 -14.70
CA SER A 374 1.63 -25.73 -15.41
C SER A 374 3.12 -26.01 -15.33
N PHE A 375 3.87 -25.47 -16.28
CA PHE A 375 5.30 -25.23 -16.11
C PHE A 375 5.52 -23.99 -15.25
N ALA A 376 6.75 -23.82 -14.75
CA ALA A 376 7.14 -22.58 -14.10
C ALA A 376 6.96 -21.39 -15.06
N LYS A 377 6.57 -20.24 -14.53
CA LYS A 377 6.30 -19.02 -15.29
C LYS A 377 7.06 -17.85 -14.70
N THR A 378 7.85 -17.21 -15.55
CA THR A 378 8.58 -15.99 -15.22
C THR A 378 7.77 -14.80 -15.68
N SER A 379 7.61 -13.84 -14.78
CA SER A 379 6.99 -12.54 -15.01
C SER A 379 7.98 -11.48 -14.54
N PHE A 380 8.02 -10.33 -15.19
CA PHE A 380 8.89 -9.23 -14.76
C PHE A 380 8.16 -7.90 -14.74
N SER A 381 8.69 -6.98 -13.93
CA SER A 381 8.20 -5.62 -13.80
C SER A 381 9.38 -4.65 -13.77
N ALA A 382 9.25 -3.53 -14.47
CA ALA A 382 10.24 -2.46 -14.46
C ALA A 382 9.55 -1.11 -14.25
N GLY A 383 9.97 -0.38 -13.22
CA GLY A 383 9.39 0.90 -12.83
C GLY A 383 10.42 2.01 -12.70
N ILE A 384 10.05 3.22 -13.08
CA ILE A 384 10.76 4.45 -12.74
C ILE A 384 9.77 5.46 -12.17
N TYR A 385 10.18 6.12 -11.08
CA TYR A 385 9.34 6.99 -10.28
C TYR A 385 10.10 8.26 -9.93
N LEU A 386 9.48 9.43 -10.11
CA LEU A 386 10.01 10.72 -9.69
C LEU A 386 8.99 11.38 -8.77
N ARG A 387 9.38 11.61 -7.51
CA ARG A 387 8.60 12.42 -6.58
C ARG A 387 9.12 13.85 -6.52
N VAL A 388 8.20 14.79 -6.60
CA VAL A 388 8.44 16.24 -6.49
C VAL A 388 7.46 16.81 -5.46
N ASN A 389 7.98 17.26 -4.32
CA ASN A 389 7.22 17.83 -3.19
C ASN A 389 7.87 19.12 -2.66
N PRO A 390 7.87 20.23 -3.44
CA PRO A 390 8.23 21.54 -2.91
C PRO A 390 7.16 22.12 -2.00
N SER A 391 7.60 22.88 -1.00
CA SER A 391 6.76 23.65 -0.09
C SER A 391 7.19 25.11 -0.10
N PHE A 392 6.23 26.01 -0.31
CA PHE A 392 6.45 27.45 -0.41
C PHE A 392 5.72 28.15 0.73
N LEU A 393 6.48 28.75 1.66
CA LEU A 393 5.90 29.57 2.72
C LEU A 393 5.23 30.80 2.12
N ILE A 394 3.92 30.95 2.37
CA ILE A 394 3.14 32.13 1.96
C ILE A 394 3.18 33.19 3.05
N LYS A 395 2.95 32.79 4.30
CA LYS A 395 2.87 33.71 5.44
C LYS A 395 3.13 32.99 6.76
N LYS A 396 3.75 33.70 7.71
CA LYS A 396 3.77 33.34 9.13
C LYS A 396 2.97 34.39 9.90
N PHE A 397 1.95 33.96 10.64
CA PHE A 397 1.01 34.83 11.38
C PHE A 397 1.52 35.25 12.75
#